data_AF-A0A415ZL62-F1
#
_entry.id   AF-A0A415ZL62-F1
#
_cell.length_a   1.000
_cell.length_b   1.000
_cell.length_c   1.000
_cell.angle_alpha   90.00
_cell.angle_beta   90.00
_cell.angle_gamma   90.00
#
_symmetry.space_group_name_H-M   'P 1'
#
loop_
_entity.id
_entity.type
_entity.pdbx_description
1 polymer ?
#
loop_
_entity_poly.entity_id
_entity_poly.type
_entity_poly.pdbx_seq_one_letter_code
_entity_poly.pdbx_strand_id
1 'polypeptide(L)'
;MIYYDDFRAFAKEHEDEIFAYFVRDGEDAAQYGTIIEVVPLPDADFLIGFNVWTECYNDKDFMLYQQDDLEYYKLSEIRLGINPHFEAARVPLMG
;
A
#
# COMPACT_ATOMS: atom_id res chain seq x y z
N MET A 1 1.97 18.37 -10.33
CA MET A 1 2.93 17.39 -10.84
C MET A 1 3.85 17.05 -9.70
N ILE A 2 3.82 15.81 -9.25
CA ILE A 2 4.82 15.27 -8.30
C ILE A 2 6.02 14.93 -9.18
N TYR A 3 7.20 15.49 -8.91
CA TYR A 3 8.39 15.18 -9.70
C TYR A 3 8.88 13.77 -9.35
N TYR A 4 9.59 13.11 -10.27
CA TYR A 4 10.03 11.72 -10.10
C TYR A 4 10.80 11.46 -8.79
N ASP A 5 11.63 12.42 -8.36
CA ASP A 5 12.40 12.28 -7.13
C ASP A 5 11.51 12.39 -5.87
N ASP A 6 10.37 13.07 -5.97
CA ASP A 6 9.47 13.31 -4.84
C ASP A 6 8.78 12.01 -4.41
N PHE A 7 8.36 11.16 -5.35
CA PHE A 7 7.62 9.94 -4.99
C PHE A 7 8.52 8.86 -4.37
N ARG A 8 9.77 8.72 -4.84
CA ARG A 8 10.73 7.80 -4.19
C ARG A 8 11.13 8.29 -2.81
N ALA A 9 11.31 9.60 -2.63
CA ALA A 9 11.57 10.19 -1.32
C ALA A 9 10.37 9.97 -0.37
N PHE A 10 9.16 10.23 -0.85
CA PHE A 10 7.92 9.95 -0.13
C PHE A 10 7.80 8.48 0.27
N ALA A 11 7.96 7.54 -0.66
CA ALA A 11 7.86 6.11 -0.36
C ALA A 11 8.89 5.66 0.68
N LYS A 12 10.09 6.26 0.67
CA LYS A 12 11.13 5.99 1.67
C LYS A 12 10.80 6.59 3.03
N GLU A 13 10.18 7.77 3.08
CA GLU A 13 9.73 8.39 4.33
C GLU A 13 8.63 7.56 5.02
N HIS A 14 7.88 6.78 4.24
CA HIS A 14 6.73 5.98 4.68
C HIS A 14 6.90 4.47 4.45
N GLU A 15 8.13 3.94 4.42
CA GLU A 15 8.40 2.54 4.01
C GLU A 15 7.78 1.48 4.94
N ASP A 16 7.54 1.82 6.20
CA ASP A 16 6.93 0.94 7.20
C ASP A 16 5.43 1.16 7.41
N GLU A 17 4.84 2.16 6.73
CA GLU A 17 3.43 2.52 6.88
C GLU A 17 2.51 1.68 6.01
N ILE A 18 1.33 1.33 6.55
CA ILE A 18 0.28 0.66 5.79
C ILE A 18 -0.55 1.70 5.03
N PHE A 19 -0.61 1.52 3.72
CA PHE A 19 -1.43 2.28 2.80
C PHE A 19 -2.71 1.53 2.48
N ALA A 20 -3.82 2.25 2.35
CA ALA A 20 -4.92 1.80 1.52
C ALA A 20 -4.63 2.18 0.07
N TYR A 21 -4.81 1.25 -0.86
CA TYR A 21 -4.70 1.52 -2.28
C TYR A 21 -5.90 0.98 -3.05
N PHE A 22 -6.31 1.75 -4.05
CA PHE A 22 -7.47 1.46 -4.89
C PHE A 22 -7.01 1.30 -6.33
N VAL A 23 -7.18 0.11 -6.89
CA VAL A 23 -6.87 -0.19 -8.29
C VAL A 23 -7.99 0.35 -9.17
N ARG A 24 -7.68 1.26 -10.10
CA ARG A 24 -8.68 1.98 -10.91
C ARG A 24 -9.54 1.07 -11.80
N ASP A 25 -8.98 -0.07 -12.20
CA ASP A 25 -9.65 -1.07 -13.04
C ASP A 25 -10.08 -2.33 -12.25
N GLY A 26 -9.94 -2.31 -10.92
CA GLY A 26 -10.29 -3.42 -10.01
C GLY A 26 -11.65 -3.25 -9.32
N GLU A 27 -11.98 -4.17 -8.41
CA GLU A 27 -13.15 -4.04 -7.53
C GLU A 27 -13.05 -2.75 -6.70
N ASP A 28 -14.20 -2.11 -6.39
CA ASP A 28 -14.32 -0.88 -5.58
C ASP A 28 -13.86 -1.05 -4.10
N ALA A 29 -13.12 -2.11 -3.79
CA ALA A 29 -12.62 -2.42 -2.46
C ALA A 29 -11.23 -1.81 -2.24
N ALA A 30 -11.01 -1.28 -1.04
CA ALA A 30 -9.68 -0.90 -0.60
C ALA A 30 -8.82 -2.15 -0.41
N GLN A 31 -7.63 -2.15 -1.01
CA GLN A 31 -6.57 -3.08 -0.67
C GLN A 31 -5.61 -2.40 0.32
N TYR A 32 -4.89 -3.17 1.11
CA TYR A 32 -3.97 -2.63 2.11
C TYR A 32 -2.56 -3.17 1.88
N GLY A 33 -1.56 -2.31 2.01
CA GLY A 33 -0.20 -2.65 1.60
C GLY A 33 0.86 -1.75 2.22
N THR A 34 2.00 -2.31 2.58
CA THR A 34 3.22 -1.52 2.87
C THR A 34 4.08 -1.47 1.61
N ILE A 35 4.57 -0.29 1.23
CA ILE A 35 5.40 -0.13 0.03
C ILE A 35 6.78 -0.73 0.29
N ILE A 36 7.18 -1.69 -0.53
CA ILE A 36 8.51 -2.34 -0.41
C ILE A 36 9.47 -1.95 -1.54
N GLU A 37 8.93 -1.49 -2.66
CA GLU A 37 9.73 -1.23 -3.86
C GLU A 37 9.08 -0.13 -4.70
N VAL A 38 9.92 0.77 -5.23
CA VAL A 38 9.51 1.80 -6.18
C VAL A 38 10.52 1.88 -7.32
N VAL A 39 10.10 1.48 -8.51
CA VAL A 39 10.92 1.46 -9.73
C VAL A 39 10.39 2.52 -10.72
N PRO A 40 11.21 3.52 -11.11
CA PRO A 40 10.81 4.46 -12.14
C PRO A 40 10.68 3.75 -13.50
N LEU A 41 9.61 4.06 -14.23
CA LEU A 41 9.33 3.54 -15.56
C LEU A 41 9.67 4.59 -16.63
N PRO A 42 9.90 4.19 -17.90
CA PRO A 42 10.28 5.11 -18.97
C PRO A 42 9.21 6.15 -19.36
N ASP A 43 7.97 5.97 -18.93
CA ASP A 43 6.76 6.62 -19.49
C ASP A 43 6.17 7.76 -18.65
N ALA A 44 6.81 8.21 -17.57
CA ALA A 44 6.12 9.13 -16.65
C ALA A 44 6.00 8.62 -15.22
N ASP A 45 6.13 7.30 -15.06
CA ASP A 45 5.39 6.55 -14.06
C ASP A 45 6.31 5.73 -13.13
N PHE A 46 5.70 5.06 -12.16
CA PHE A 46 6.38 4.18 -11.22
C PHE A 46 5.69 2.84 -11.15
N LEU A 47 6.47 1.77 -11.11
CA LEU A 47 6.01 0.48 -10.61
C LEU A 47 6.19 0.47 -9.09
N ILE A 48 5.12 0.16 -8.36
CA ILE A 48 5.09 0.12 -6.91
C ILE A 48 4.82 -1.31 -6.48
N GLY A 49 5.71 -1.86 -5.65
CA GLY A 49 5.53 -3.16 -5.00
C GLY A 49 4.94 -2.99 -3.60
N PHE A 50 3.93 -3.77 -3.27
CA PHE A 50 3.30 -3.84 -1.95
C PHE A 50 3.47 -5.24 -1.35
N ASN A 51 3.86 -5.29 -0.08
CA ASN A 51 3.51 -6.43 0.77
C ASN A 51 2.03 -6.30 1.13
N VAL A 52 1.22 -7.31 0.80
CA VAL A 52 -0.23 -7.24 0.97
C VAL A 52 -0.64 -7.43 2.44
N TRP A 53 -1.66 -6.69 2.85
CA TRP A 53 -2.33 -6.83 4.13
C TRP A 53 -3.82 -7.12 3.89
N THR A 54 -4.38 -8.01 4.69
CA THR A 54 -5.81 -8.34 4.64
C THR A 54 -6.52 -7.80 5.87
N GLU A 55 -7.63 -7.09 5.61
CA GLU A 55 -8.54 -6.70 6.67
C GLU A 55 -9.31 -7.90 7.21
N CYS A 56 -9.44 -7.95 8.52
CA CYS A 56 -10.29 -8.91 9.21
C CYS A 56 -11.02 -8.16 10.32
N TYR A 57 -12.30 -8.46 10.47
CA TYR A 57 -13.14 -7.90 11.53
C TYR A 57 -13.33 -8.97 12.60
N ASN A 58 -12.77 -8.76 13.79
CA ASN A 58 -13.06 -9.61 14.93
C ASN A 58 -13.93 -8.83 15.92
N ASP A 59 -15.20 -9.24 16.06
CA ASP A 59 -16.22 -8.84 17.05
C ASP A 59 -16.42 -7.34 17.40
N LYS A 60 -15.68 -6.41 16.77
CA LYS A 60 -15.83 -4.93 16.67
C LYS A 60 -14.59 -4.20 16.16
N ASP A 61 -13.43 -4.86 16.10
CA ASP A 61 -12.17 -4.21 15.77
C ASP A 61 -11.73 -4.50 14.34
N PHE A 62 -11.32 -3.46 13.63
CA PHE A 62 -10.66 -3.54 12.33
C PHE A 62 -9.20 -3.92 12.55
N MET A 63 -8.80 -5.06 12.01
CA MET A 63 -7.45 -5.62 12.16
C MET A 63 -6.84 -5.88 10.79
N LEU A 64 -5.54 -5.64 10.66
CA LEU A 64 -4.78 -5.86 9.45
C LEU A 64 -3.71 -6.92 9.69
N TYR A 65 -3.76 -7.98 8.91
CA TYR A 65 -2.80 -9.08 8.93
C TYR A 65 -1.95 -9.05 7.68
N GLN A 66 -0.63 -9.10 7.84
CA GLN A 66 0.28 -9.22 6.72
C GLN A 66 0.11 -10.60 6.06
N GLN A 67 0.06 -10.60 4.73
CA GLN A 67 0.08 -11.80 3.90
C GLN A 67 1.49 -12.07 3.40
N ASP A 68 1.74 -13.30 2.95
CA ASP A 68 2.97 -13.70 2.24
C ASP A 68 2.92 -13.34 0.73
N ASP A 69 1.97 -12.49 0.33
CA ASP A 69 1.73 -12.09 -1.06
C ASP A 69 2.37 -10.72 -1.39
N LEU A 70 2.83 -10.62 -2.64
CA LEU A 70 3.41 -9.42 -3.23
C LEU A 70 2.60 -8.99 -4.45
N GLU A 71 2.19 -7.74 -4.47
CA GLU A 71 1.47 -7.15 -5.60
C GLU A 71 2.21 -5.95 -6.18
N TYR A 72 2.06 -5.77 -7.50
CA TYR A 72 2.73 -4.71 -8.24
C TYR A 72 1.74 -3.95 -9.11
N TYR A 73 1.74 -2.63 -8.98
CA TYR A 73 0.87 -1.75 -9.76
C TYR A 73 1.62 -0.53 -10.27
N LYS A 74 1.17 0.04 -11.39
CA LYS A 74 1.65 1.36 -11.78
C LYS A 74 1.04 2.43 -10.89
N LEU A 75 1.79 3.47 -10.54
CA LEU A 75 1.28 4.61 -9.77
C LEU A 75 0.09 5.27 -10.48
N SER A 76 0.12 5.33 -11.82
CA SER A 76 -1.00 5.85 -12.61
C SER A 76 -2.29 5.00 -12.55
N GLU A 77 -2.19 3.73 -12.17
CA GLU A 77 -3.31 2.77 -12.08
C GLU A 77 -3.95 2.73 -10.70
N ILE A 78 -3.31 3.33 -9.69
CA ILE A 78 -3.79 3.29 -8.32
C ILE A 78 -4.10 4.68 -7.76
N ARG A 79 -4.76 4.70 -6.61
CA ARG A 79 -4.85 5.86 -5.71
C ARG A 79 -4.43 5.42 -4.32
N LEU A 80 -3.54 6.17 -3.69
CA LEU A 80 -3.05 5.92 -2.34
C LEU A 80 -3.83 6.75 -1.31
N GLY A 81 -4.16 6.13 -0.19
CA GLY A 81 -4.72 6.78 0.99
C GLY A 81 -3.96 6.35 2.25
N ILE A 82 -3.55 7.33 3.05
CA ILE A 82 -2.97 7.09 4.39
C ILE A 82 -4.05 7.35 5.43
N ASN A 83 -4.20 6.44 6.39
CA ASN A 83 -5.07 6.64 7.55
C ASN A 83 -4.32 6.23 8.83
N PRO A 84 -4.19 7.13 9.83
CA PRO A 84 -3.56 6.80 11.11
C PRO A 84 -4.17 5.58 11.82
N HIS A 85 -5.41 5.22 11.52
CA HIS A 85 -6.07 4.04 12.08
C HIS A 85 -5.49 2.71 11.56
N PHE A 86 -4.80 2.69 10.42
CA PHE A 86 -4.21 1.46 9.88
C PHE A 86 -3.04 0.98 10.74
N GLU A 87 -2.20 1.90 11.22
CA GLU A 87 -1.10 1.55 12.15
C GLU A 87 -1.63 1.01 13.48
N ALA A 88 -2.73 1.58 13.98
CA ALA A 88 -3.38 1.09 15.20
C ALA A 88 -4.01 -0.31 15.02
N ALA A 89 -4.32 -0.70 13.78
CA ALA A 89 -4.93 -1.98 13.40
C ALA A 89 -3.91 -3.06 13.05
N ARG A 90 -2.62 -2.73 13.02
CA ARG A 90 -1.54 -3.65 12.65
C ARG A 90 -1.44 -4.81 13.64
N VAL A 91 -1.59 -6.03 13.15
CA VAL A 91 -1.37 -7.25 13.95
C VAL A 91 -0.05 -7.89 13.54
N PRO A 92 0.87 -8.20 14.48
CA PRO A 92 2.08 -8.95 14.16
C PRO A 92 1.76 -10.30 13.52
N LEU A 93 2.61 -10.77 12.59
CA LEU A 93 2.55 -12.13 12.06
C LEU A 93 2.42 -13.12 13.23
N MET A 94 1.33 -13.88 13.27
CA MET A 94 1.23 -15.03 14.16
C MET A 94 2.20 -16.09 13.63
N GLY A 95 3.29 -16.30 14.35
CA GLY A 95 4.26 -17.37 14.08
C GLY A 95 3.72 -18.76 14.38
#